data_AF-A0A938AQE9-F1
#
_entry.id   AF-A0A938AQE9-F1
#
_cell.length_a   1.000
_cell.length_b   1.000
_cell.length_c   1.000
_cell.angle_alpha   90.00
_cell.angle_beta   90.00
_cell.angle_gamma   90.00
#
_symmetry.space_group_name_H-M   'P 1'
#
loop_
_entity.id
_entity.type
_entity.pdbx_description
1 polymer ?
#
loop_
_entity_poly.entity_id
_entity_poly.type
_entity_poly.pdbx_seq_one_letter_code
_entity_poly.pdbx_strand_id
1 'polypeptide(L)'
;MPKIVAIHSFRGGTGKSNITANAATIIAQQGQRVGVIDTDIQSPGIHVLFGLDEAKIDKALNDYLWGKCAVEETAYDVGEGKVTVMG
;
A
#
# COMPACT_ATOMS: atom_id res chain seq x y z
N MET A 1 15.27 11.67 3.22
CA MET A 1 14.88 11.32 1.83
C MET A 1 14.41 9.88 1.83
N PRO A 2 13.24 9.54 1.26
CA PRO A 2 12.75 8.16 1.28
C PRO A 2 13.60 7.26 0.36
N LYS A 3 13.70 5.97 0.71
CA LYS A 3 14.24 4.95 -0.19
C LYS A 3 13.08 4.27 -0.91
N ILE A 4 13.12 4.27 -2.24
CA ILE A 4 12.06 3.69 -3.08
C ILE A 4 12.50 2.30 -3.54
N VAL A 5 11.63 1.31 -3.35
CA VAL A 5 11.85 -0.08 -3.78
C VAL A 5 10.63 -0.52 -4.58
N ALA A 6 10.84 -0.90 -5.85
CA ALA A 6 9.79 -1.46 -6.69
C ALA A 6 9.83 -2.99 -6.63
N ILE A 7 8.68 -3.61 -6.36
CA ILE A 7 8.53 -5.08 -6.30
C ILE A 7 7.65 -5.51 -7.49
N HIS A 8 8.23 -6.26 -8.42
CA HIS A 8 7.58 -6.70 -9.66
C HIS A 8 7.82 -8.20 -9.91
N SER A 9 6.99 -8.79 -10.77
CA SER A 9 7.16 -10.16 -11.29
C SER A 9 6.44 -10.31 -12.63
N PHE A 10 6.78 -11.34 -13.40
CA PHE A 10 6.19 -11.60 -14.71
C PHE A 10 4.77 -12.19 -14.71
N ARG A 11 4.22 -12.60 -13.56
CA ARG A 11 2.87 -13.20 -13.47
C ARG A 11 2.17 -12.91 -12.13
N GLY A 12 0.85 -13.07 -12.11
CA GLY A 12 0.05 -13.12 -10.87
C GLY A 12 0.39 -14.35 -10.02
N GLY A 13 0.06 -14.31 -8.72
CA GLY A 13 0.23 -15.47 -7.83
C GLY A 13 1.67 -15.81 -7.41
N THR A 14 2.63 -14.92 -7.65
CA THR A 14 4.06 -15.11 -7.28
C THR A 14 4.41 -14.68 -5.85
N GLY A 15 3.44 -14.15 -5.11
CA GLY A 15 3.64 -13.72 -3.72
C GLY A 15 4.17 -12.28 -3.55
N LYS A 16 4.20 -11.45 -4.61
CA LYS A 16 4.62 -10.03 -4.53
C LYS A 16 3.96 -9.26 -3.38
N SER A 17 2.63 -9.24 -3.32
CA SER A 17 1.89 -8.48 -2.30
C SER A 17 2.21 -8.99 -0.90
N ASN A 18 2.39 -10.31 -0.74
CA ASN A 18 2.79 -10.91 0.53
C ASN A 18 4.20 -10.48 0.96
N ILE A 19 5.19 -10.52 0.05
CA ILE A 19 6.54 -10.08 0.40
C ILE A 19 6.60 -8.57 0.66
N THR A 20 5.83 -7.76 -0.10
CA THR A 20 5.71 -6.32 0.13
C THR A 20 5.13 -6.01 1.51
N ALA A 21 3.99 -6.62 1.86
CA ALA A 21 3.34 -6.37 3.14
C ALA A 21 4.22 -6.78 4.33
N ASN A 22 4.83 -7.97 4.26
CA ASN A 22 5.72 -8.45 5.33
C ASN A 22 7.01 -7.63 5.45
N ALA A 23 7.62 -7.26 4.33
CA ALA A 23 8.82 -6.40 4.35
C ALA A 23 8.49 -5.03 4.96
N ALA A 24 7.36 -4.43 4.60
CA ALA A 24 6.90 -3.17 5.17
C ALA A 24 6.72 -3.27 6.69
N THR A 25 6.05 -4.33 7.17
CA THR A 25 5.87 -4.58 8.60
C THR A 25 7.19 -4.76 9.35
N ILE A 26 8.13 -5.55 8.81
CA ILE A 26 9.44 -5.76 9.44
C ILE A 26 10.24 -4.45 9.53
N ILE A 27 10.25 -3.66 8.45
CA ILE A 27 10.94 -2.37 8.42
C ILE A 27 10.28 -1.39 9.43
N ALA A 28 8.94 -1.41 9.53
CA ALA A 28 8.22 -0.61 10.50
C ALA A 28 8.51 -1.02 11.96
N GLN A 29 8.63 -2.32 12.23
CA GLN A 29 9.02 -2.85 13.54
C GLN A 29 10.44 -2.41 13.95
N GLN A 30 11.31 -2.10 12.99
CA GLN A 30 12.64 -1.51 13.22
C GLN A 30 12.58 0.02 13.47
N GLY A 31 11.39 0.58 13.67
CA GLY A 31 11.20 1.99 14.01
C GLY A 31 11.19 2.94 12.80
N GLN A 32 11.13 2.41 11.58
CA GLN A 32 11.03 3.23 10.36
C GLN A 32 9.56 3.50 10.00
N ARG A 33 9.31 4.57 9.24
CA ARG A 33 8.00 4.81 8.62
C ARG A 33 8.01 4.25 7.20
N VAL A 34 6.98 3.50 6.83
CA VAL A 34 6.88 2.83 5.54
C VAL A 34 5.58 3.21 4.85
N GLY A 35 5.70 3.67 3.60
CA GLY A 35 4.57 3.77 2.67
C GLY A 35 4.56 2.58 1.72
N VAL A 36 3.40 1.96 1.56
CA VAL A 36 3.15 0.89 0.59
C VAL A 36 2.19 1.45 -0.45
N ILE A 37 2.56 1.35 -1.73
CA ILE A 37 1.74 1.78 -2.85
C ILE A 37 1.42 0.54 -3.68
N ASP A 38 0.16 0.11 -3.67
CA ASP A 38 -0.34 -0.96 -4.54
C ASP A 38 -0.67 -0.35 -5.91
N THR A 39 0.19 -0.60 -6.88
CA THR A 39 0.00 -0.12 -8.25
C THR A 39 -0.76 -1.12 -9.13
N ASP A 40 -1.26 -2.22 -8.57
CA ASP A 40 -2.11 -3.17 -9.29
C ASP A 40 -3.56 -2.67 -9.36
N ILE A 41 -3.80 -1.72 -10.27
CA ILE A 41 -5.10 -1.05 -10.44
C ILE A 41 -6.21 -2.03 -10.85
N GLN A 42 -5.89 -3.13 -11.53
CA GLN A 42 -6.91 -4.03 -12.08
C GLN A 42 -7.43 -5.01 -11.02
N SER A 43 -6.60 -5.38 -10.06
CA SER A 43 -6.93 -6.35 -9.03
C SER A 43 -6.11 -6.09 -7.76
N PRO A 44 -6.28 -4.92 -7.11
CA PRO A 44 -5.52 -4.59 -5.91
C PRO A 44 -5.80 -5.61 -4.80
N GLY A 45 -4.79 -5.89 -3.99
CA GLY A 45 -4.90 -6.95 -2.98
C GLY A 45 -4.09 -6.72 -1.71
N ILE A 46 -3.27 -5.67 -1.66
CA ILE A 46 -2.50 -5.35 -0.45
C ILE A 46 -3.41 -4.93 0.70
N HIS A 47 -4.52 -4.24 0.44
CA HIS A 47 -5.46 -3.80 1.48
C HIS A 47 -6.00 -4.98 2.30
N VAL A 48 -6.28 -6.11 1.64
CA VAL A 48 -6.72 -7.36 2.30
C VAL A 48 -5.66 -7.89 3.26
N LEU A 49 -4.38 -7.86 2.87
CA LEU A 49 -3.28 -8.37 3.70
C LEU A 49 -3.07 -7.55 4.97
N PHE A 50 -3.40 -6.26 4.93
CA PHE A 50 -3.35 -5.36 6.09
C PHE A 50 -4.66 -5.29 6.86
N GLY A 51 -5.69 -6.06 6.47
CA GLY A 51 -6.99 -6.05 7.14
C GLY A 51 -7.74 -4.71 7.00
N LEU A 52 -7.44 -3.94 5.95
CA LEU A 52 -8.14 -2.70 5.65
C LEU A 52 -9.53 -3.05 5.10
N ASP A 53 -10.56 -2.63 5.83
CA ASP A 53 -11.96 -2.83 5.46
C ASP A 53 -12.31 -1.98 4.22
N GLU A 54 -12.75 -2.61 3.13
CA GLU A 54 -13.12 -1.93 1.90
C GLU A 54 -14.22 -0.88 2.10
N ALA A 55 -15.12 -1.09 3.07
CA ALA A 55 -16.16 -0.12 3.40
C ALA A 55 -15.61 1.18 4.02
N LYS A 56 -14.33 1.19 4.44
CA LYS A 56 -13.63 2.35 4.99
C LYS A 56 -12.72 3.04 3.98
N ILE A 57 -12.61 2.49 2.77
CA ILE A 57 -11.84 3.09 1.67
C ILE A 57 -12.78 4.05 0.93
N ASP A 58 -12.60 5.35 1.12
CA ASP A 58 -13.36 6.40 0.44
C ASP A 58 -12.73 6.77 -0.92
N LYS A 59 -11.40 6.91 -0.94
CA LYS A 59 -10.61 7.30 -2.11
C LYS A 59 -9.47 6.33 -2.35
N ALA A 60 -9.30 5.93 -3.60
CA ALA A 60 -8.24 5.02 -4.03
C ALA A 60 -7.14 5.77 -4.78
N LEU A 61 -6.00 5.12 -5.00
CA LEU A 61 -4.88 5.67 -5.76
C LEU A 61 -5.31 6.20 -7.13
N ASN A 62 -6.28 5.55 -7.77
CA ASN A 62 -6.86 5.99 -9.04
C ASN A 62 -7.52 7.37 -8.98
N ASP A 63 -8.18 7.72 -7.88
CA ASP A 63 -8.81 9.03 -7.73
C ASP A 63 -7.76 10.14 -7.71
N TYR A 64 -6.61 9.89 -7.07
CA TYR A 64 -5.47 10.80 -7.12
C TYR A 64 -4.87 10.88 -8.54
N LEU A 65 -4.65 9.73 -9.20
CA LEU A 65 -4.10 9.69 -10.55
C LEU A 65 -4.97 10.42 -11.59
N TRP A 66 -6.29 10.48 -11.36
CA TRP A 66 -7.22 11.26 -12.18
C TRP A 66 -7.38 12.72 -11.75
N GLY A 67 -6.66 13.17 -10.73
CA GLY A 67 -6.70 14.55 -10.22
C GLY A 67 -8.00 14.89 -9.46
N LYS A 68 -8.71 13.90 -8.93
CA LYS A 68 -9.97 14.09 -8.19
C LYS A 68 -9.75 14.38 -6.69
N CYS A 69 -8.58 14.04 -6.16
CA CYS A 69 -8.24 14.22 -4.75
C CYS A 69 -6.72 14.44 -4.57
N ALA A 70 -6.32 14.84 -3.36
CA ALA A 70 -4.93 14.87 -2.95
C ALA A 70 -4.44 13.45 -2.59
N VAL A 71 -3.15 13.18 -2.75
CA VAL A 71 -2.56 11.83 -2.52
C VAL A 71 -2.70 11.38 -1.06
N GLU A 72 -2.70 12.33 -0.13
CA GLU A 72 -2.88 12.07 1.29
C GLU A 72 -4.27 11.52 1.60
N GLU A 73 -5.26 11.79 0.76
CA GLU A 73 -6.62 11.30 0.93
C GLU A 73 -6.77 9.83 0.49
N THR A 74 -5.78 9.28 -0.22
CA THR A 74 -5.72 7.87 -0.62
C THR A 74 -4.83 7.05 0.31
N ALA A 75 -4.35 7.63 1.40
CA ALA A 75 -3.37 7.05 2.31
C ALA A 75 -4.02 6.60 3.61
N TYR A 76 -4.07 5.28 3.82
CA TYR A 76 -4.70 4.67 4.99
C TYR A 76 -3.65 4.14 5.96
N ASP A 77 -3.72 4.56 7.22
CA ASP A 77 -2.87 4.02 8.28
C ASP A 77 -3.35 2.62 8.68
N VAL A 78 -2.43 1.66 8.64
CA VAL A 78 -2.66 0.25 8.98
C VAL A 78 -1.66 -0.27 10.01
N GLY A 79 -0.85 0.61 10.60
CA GLY A 79 0.25 0.23 11.48
C GLY A 79 0.53 1.24 12.58
N GLU A 80 -0.51 1.86 13.13
CA GLU A 80 -0.42 2.84 14.24
C GLU A 80 0.59 3.98 13.93
N GLY A 81 0.50 4.54 12.72
CA GLY A 81 1.33 5.62 12.22
C GLY A 81 2.68 5.19 11.65
N LYS A 82 2.95 3.88 11.58
CA LYS A 82 4.21 3.34 11.04
C LYS A 82 4.09 2.76 9.64
N VAL A 83 2.91 2.26 9.27
CA VAL A 83 2.64 1.70 7.93
C VAL A 83 1.43 2.39 7.34
N THR A 84 1.61 2.97 6.17
CA THR A 84 0.54 3.59 5.39
C THR A 84 0.40 2.86 4.06
N VAL A 85 -0.83 2.54 3.67
CA VAL A 85 -1.16 1.87 2.41
C VAL A 85 -1.94 2.81 1.51
N MET A 86 -1.54 2.88 0.24
CA MET A 86 -2.27 3.50 -0.86
C MET A 86 -2.55 2.42 -1.89
N GLY A 87 -3.82 2.16 -2.20
CA GLY A 87 -4.26 1.18 -3.19
C GLY A 87 -5.43 1.73 -3.99
#